data_AF-A0A0N4XM89-F1
#
_entry.id   AF-A0A0N4XM89-F1
#
_cell.length_a   1.000
_cell.length_b   1.000
_cell.length_c   1.000
_cell.angle_alpha   90.00
_cell.angle_beta   90.00
_cell.angle_gamma   90.00
#
_symmetry.space_group_name_H-M   'P 1'
#
loop_
_entity.id
_entity.type
_entity.pdbx_description
1 polymer ?
#
loop_
_entity_poly.entity_id
_entity_poly.type
_entity_poly.pdbx_seq_one_letter_code
_entity_poly.pdbx_strand_id
1 'polypeptide(L)' 'MFFRFLFALLLITAVAAEGYLKKCKDSASADYCNRHKQLGDCDSSHRMHRVMKDRCYKTCGFC' A
#
# COMPACT_ATOMS: atom_id res chain seq x y z
N MET A 1 4.60 21.35 -36.50
CA MET A 1 5.50 20.77 -35.47
C MET A 1 4.98 20.90 -34.03
N PHE A 2 4.19 21.93 -33.68
CA PHE A 2 3.59 22.09 -32.33
C PHE A 2 2.54 21.04 -31.93
N PHE A 3 1.73 20.56 -32.89
CA PHE A 3 0.66 19.58 -32.64
C PHE A 3 1.16 18.25 -32.05
N ARG A 4 2.42 17.88 -32.30
CA ARG A 4 3.03 16.63 -31.80
C ARG A 4 3.25 16.67 -30.28
N PHE A 5 3.56 17.84 -29.73
CA PHE A 5 3.79 18.01 -28.29
C PHE A 5 2.49 17.96 -27.48
N LEU A 6 1.41 18.53 -28.02
CA LEU A 6 0.09 18.48 -27.41
C LEU A 6 -0.45 17.04 -27.32
N PHE A 7 -0.22 16.25 -28.36
CA PHE A 7 -0.63 14.84 -28.38
C PHE A 7 0.18 13.98 -27.40
N ALA A 8 1.47 14.25 -27.25
CA ALA A 8 2.32 13.56 -26.28
C ALA A 8 1.91 13.85 -24.82
N LEU A 9 1.55 15.09 -24.50
CA LEU A 9 1.06 15.48 -23.17
C LEU A 9 -0.25 14.78 -22.79
N LEU A 10 -1.18 14.63 -23.74
CA LEU A 10 -2.44 13.91 -23.50
C LEU A 10 -2.20 12.42 -23.18
N LEU A 11 -1.26 11.77 -23.86
CA LEU A 11 -0.93 10.37 -23.60
C LEU A 11 -0.27 10.15 -22.22
N ILE A 12 0.51 11.10 -21.73
CA ILE A 12 1.17 11.00 -20.41
C ILE A 12 0.15 11.12 -19.26
N THR A 13 -0.94 11.88 -19.44
CA THR A 13 -1.98 12.00 -18.40
C THR A 13 -2.86 10.76 -18.26
N ALA A 14 -3.05 9.98 -19.34
CA ALA A 14 -3.86 8.77 -19.30
C ALA A 14 -3.19 7.63 -18.50
N VAL A 15 -1.85 7.58 -18.45
CA VAL A 15 -1.11 6.47 -17.79
C VAL A 15 -0.89 6.67 -16.28
N ALA A 16 -1.17 7.86 -15.74
CA ALA A 16 -0.92 8.18 -14.32
C ALA A 16 -2.07 7.81 -13.37
N ALA A 17 -3.26 7.47 -13.88
CA ALA A 17 -4.46 7.26 -13.09
C ALA A 17 -4.60 5.84 -12.49
N GLU A 18 -3.76 4.88 -12.87
CA GLU A 18 -3.87 3.49 -12.45
C GLU A 18 -3.08 3.17 -11.16
N GLY A 19 -2.63 4.21 -10.47
CA GLY A 19 -1.82 4.12 -9.27
C GLY A 19 -2.65 3.79 -8.02
N TYR A 20 -2.56 2.53 -7.57
CA TYR A 20 -2.39 2.20 -6.15
C TYR A 20 -3.65 2.18 -5.26
N LEU A 21 -4.70 1.43 -5.62
CA LEU A 21 -5.61 0.93 -4.57
C LEU A 21 -4.94 -0.25 -3.86
N LYS A 22 -4.24 0.01 -2.74
CA LYS A 22 -3.70 -1.05 -1.87
C LYS A 22 -4.89 -1.85 -1.33
N LYS A 23 -5.17 -3.02 -1.93
CA LYS A 23 -6.26 -3.91 -1.47
C LYS A 23 -6.13 -4.13 0.03
N CYS A 24 -7.22 -3.93 0.78
CA CYS A 24 -7.24 -4.21 2.22
C CYS A 24 -7.17 -5.72 2.46
N LYS A 25 -5.95 -6.25 2.44
CA LYS A 25 -5.66 -7.64 2.72
C LYS A 25 -4.31 -7.75 3.40
N ASP A 26 -4.16 -8.80 4.19
CA ASP A 26 -2.87 -9.23 4.67
C ASP A 26 -2.14 -9.97 3.56
N SER A 27 -0.84 -9.72 3.45
CA SER A 27 0.05 -10.46 2.54
C SER A 27 0.79 -11.59 3.25
N ALA A 28 0.88 -11.55 4.58
CA ALA A 28 1.38 -12.64 5.40
C ALA A 28 0.27 -13.60 5.86
N SER A 29 0.65 -14.71 6.50
CA SER A 29 -0.30 -15.67 7.07
C SER A 29 -1.05 -15.09 8.27
N ALA A 30 -2.25 -15.62 8.52
CA ALA A 30 -3.07 -15.22 9.66
C ALA A 30 -2.35 -15.44 11.00
N ASP A 31 -1.67 -16.58 11.19
CA ASP A 31 -0.90 -16.86 12.41
C ASP A 31 0.20 -15.82 12.66
N TYR A 32 0.93 -15.43 11.61
CA TYR A 32 1.97 -14.41 11.71
C TYR A 32 1.35 -13.07 12.17
N CYS A 33 0.32 -12.61 11.47
CA CYS A 33 -0.30 -11.32 11.78
C CYS A 33 -0.99 -11.31 13.14
N ASN A 34 -1.65 -12.39 13.55
CA ASN A 34 -2.28 -12.49 14.86
C ASN A 34 -1.24 -12.49 15.99
N ARG A 35 -0.14 -13.23 15.83
CA ARG A 35 0.96 -13.23 16.81
C ARG A 35 1.54 -11.83 16.97
N HIS A 36 1.86 -11.14 15.88
CA HIS A 36 2.44 -9.81 15.93
C HIS A 36 1.45 -8.75 16.45
N LYS A 37 0.15 -8.88 16.14
CA LYS A 37 -0.89 -8.03 16.73
C LYS A 37 -0.95 -8.18 18.25
N GLN A 38 -0.89 -9.40 18.77
CA GLN A 38 -0.89 -9.67 20.21
C GLN A 38 0.37 -9.14 20.91
N LEU A 39 1.50 -9.05 20.20
CA LEU A 39 2.74 -8.45 20.71
C LEU A 39 2.73 -6.90 20.70
N GLY A 40 1.71 -6.28 20.12
CA GLY A 40 1.62 -4.81 20.02
C GLY A 40 2.36 -4.22 18.82
N ASP A 41 2.80 -5.06 17.86
CA ASP A 41 3.64 -4.63 16.75
C ASP A 41 2.92 -3.71 15.73
N CYS A 42 1.60 -3.63 15.82
CA CYS A 42 0.79 -2.70 15.04
C CYS A 42 0.94 -1.25 15.53
N ASP A 43 1.44 -1.00 16.74
CA ASP A 43 1.59 0.34 17.30
C ASP A 43 2.61 1.17 16.50
N SER A 44 2.32 2.46 16.27
CA SER A 44 3.20 3.38 15.52
C SER A 44 4.59 3.58 16.12
N SER A 45 4.73 3.40 17.43
CA SER A 45 6.01 3.51 18.15
C SER A 45 6.85 2.25 18.03
N HIS A 46 6.25 1.12 17.63
CA HIS A 46 6.96 -0.15 17.54
C HIS A 46 7.81 -0.23 16.28
N ARG A 47 9.02 -0.78 16.40
CA ARG A 47 9.95 -0.98 15.27
C ARG A 47 9.35 -1.79 14.12
N MET A 48 8.38 -2.66 14.41
CA MET A 48 7.72 -3.51 13.42
C MET A 48 6.52 -2.83 12.74
N HIS A 49 6.12 -1.63 13.14
CA HIS A 49 4.96 -0.92 12.58
C HIS A 49 5.01 -0.85 11.05
N ARG A 50 6.17 -0.52 10.48
CA ARG A 50 6.37 -0.45 9.03
C ARG A 50 6.20 -1.81 8.37
N VAL A 51 6.71 -2.87 8.98
CA VAL A 51 6.55 -4.25 8.49
C VAL A 51 5.08 -4.67 8.54
N MET A 52 4.38 -4.31 9.62
CA MET A 52 2.96 -4.59 9.78
C MET A 52 2.11 -3.85 8.75
N LYS A 53 2.47 -2.61 8.39
CA LYS A 53 1.82 -1.84 7.31
C LYS A 53 1.95 -2.48 5.92
N ASP A 54 2.93 -3.35 5.71
CA ASP A 54 3.09 -4.05 4.43
C ASP A 54 2.57 -5.49 4.47
N ARG A 55 2.71 -6.17 5.61
CA ARG A 55 2.39 -7.58 5.76
C ARG A 55 1.02 -7.86 6.35
N CYS A 56 0.61 -7.07 7.32
CA CYS A 56 -0.56 -7.28 8.15
C CYS A 56 -1.51 -6.08 8.11
N TYR A 57 -1.66 -5.50 6.91
CA TYR A 57 -2.39 -4.26 6.68
C TYR A 57 -3.85 -4.32 7.14
N LYS A 58 -4.52 -5.44 6.91
CA LYS A 58 -5.90 -5.67 7.35
C LYS A 58 -5.95 -6.04 8.83
N THR A 59 -5.11 -6.97 9.28
CA THR A 59 -5.11 -7.45 10.68
C THR A 59 -4.85 -6.32 11.68
N CYS A 60 -3.96 -5.38 11.33
CA CYS A 60 -3.66 -4.20 12.13
C CYS A 60 -4.62 -3.01 11.91
N GLY A 61 -5.59 -3.11 10.98
CA GLY A 61 -6.59 -2.05 10.74
C GLY A 61 -5.99 -0.78 10.12
N PHE A 62 -5.07 -0.93 9.17
CA PHE A 62 -4.48 0.19 8.43
C PHE A 62 -5.22 0.52 7.14
N CYS A 63 -6.13 -0.36 6.71
CA CYS A 63 -7.31 0.08 6.00
C CYS A 63 -8.39 0.42 7.04
#